data_AF-A0A2T0W2D2-F1
#
_entry.id   AF-A0A2T0W2D2-F1
#
_cell.length_a   1.000
_cell.length_b   1.000
_cell.length_c   1.000
_cell.angle_alpha   90.00
_cell.angle_beta   90.00
_cell.angle_gamma   90.00
#
_symmetry.space_group_name_H-M   'P 1'
#
loop_
_entity.id
_entity.type
_entity.pdbx_description
1 polymer ?
#
loop_
_entity_poly.entity_id
_entity_poly.type
_entity_poly.pdbx_seq_one_letter_code
_entity_poly.pdbx_strand_id
1 'polypeptide(L)' 'MTNLSKVLCATFALTLPSMSSAGEIALTFETNGVTISGEFAGFQDDAYILITTAGPLHVPANLATCEGDDCLVVFTAENN' A
#
# COMPACT_ATOMS: atom_id res chain seq x y z
N MET A 1 31.83 -33.07 32.90
CA MET A 1 31.30 -31.77 32.44
C MET A 1 31.67 -31.62 30.98
N THR A 2 30.75 -31.94 30.07
CA THR A 2 30.94 -31.88 28.61
C THR A 2 30.52 -30.51 28.09
N ASN A 3 31.43 -29.75 27.46
CA ASN A 3 31.10 -28.52 26.75
C ASN A 3 31.13 -28.76 25.24
N LEU A 4 30.00 -28.44 24.62
CA LEU A 4 29.59 -28.76 23.26
C LEU A 4 29.50 -27.44 22.47
N SER A 5 30.62 -26.94 21.95
CA SER A 5 30.61 -25.77 21.06
C SER A 5 30.47 -26.22 19.61
N LYS A 6 29.20 -26.31 19.20
CA LYS A 6 28.75 -26.68 17.85
C LYS A 6 29.12 -25.59 16.84
N VAL A 7 29.92 -26.00 15.86
CA VAL A 7 30.18 -25.29 14.60
C VAL A 7 28.85 -25.08 13.87
N LEU A 8 28.46 -23.82 13.67
CA LEU A 8 27.23 -23.44 12.99
C LEU A 8 27.53 -23.29 11.48
N CYS A 9 26.97 -24.19 10.68
CA CYS A 9 27.10 -24.22 9.22
C CYS A 9 26.14 -23.19 8.60
N ALA A 10 26.63 -22.30 7.74
CA ALA A 10 25.86 -21.23 7.12
C ALA A 10 24.98 -21.76 5.97
N THR A 11 23.65 -21.73 6.14
CA THR A 11 22.67 -21.97 5.08
C THR A 11 22.26 -20.64 4.45
N PHE A 12 22.65 -20.41 3.19
CA PHE A 12 22.16 -19.30 2.38
C PHE A 12 20.68 -19.52 2.05
N ALA A 13 19.80 -18.74 2.67
CA ALA A 13 18.38 -18.69 2.31
C ALA A 13 18.21 -17.84 1.04
N LEU A 14 17.61 -18.43 0.00
CA LEU A 14 17.24 -17.74 -1.23
C LEU A 14 16.13 -16.73 -0.92
N THR A 15 16.44 -15.43 -1.02
CA THR A 15 15.45 -14.36 -0.89
C THR A 15 14.63 -14.26 -2.19
N LEU A 16 13.41 -14.81 -2.18
CA LEU A 16 12.43 -14.53 -3.23
C LEU A 16 11.96 -13.08 -3.07
N PRO A 17 11.92 -12.26 -4.14
CA PRO A 17 11.29 -10.94 -4.07
C PRO A 17 9.78 -11.11 -3.88
N SER A 18 9.25 -10.49 -2.82
CA SER A 18 7.81 -10.35 -2.60
C SER A 18 7.24 -9.51 -3.75
N MET A 19 6.51 -10.12 -4.68
CA MET A 19 5.68 -9.37 -5.61
C MET A 19 4.55 -8.75 -4.80
N SER A 20 4.69 -7.48 -4.42
CA SER A 20 3.58 -6.68 -3.94
C SER A 20 2.69 -6.44 -5.15
N SER A 21 1.61 -7.21 -5.28
CA SER A 21 0.56 -6.87 -6.23
C SER A 21 -0.07 -5.59 -5.69
N ALA A 22 0.14 -4.47 -6.38
CA ALA A 22 -0.60 -3.25 -6.10
C ALA A 22 -2.10 -3.60 -6.04
N GLY A 23 -2.73 -3.39 -4.89
CA GLY A 23 -4.14 -3.72 -4.72
C GLY A 23 -5.00 -2.82 -5.61
N GLU A 24 -6.09 -3.36 -6.15
CA GLU A 24 -7.13 -2.51 -6.74
C GLU A 24 -7.88 -1.81 -5.59
N ILE A 25 -8.00 -0.49 -5.66
CA ILE A 25 -8.77 0.31 -4.69
C ILE A 25 -9.92 1.03 -5.38
N ALA A 26 -10.98 1.27 -4.62
CA ALA A 26 -12.10 2.09 -5.04
C ALA A 26 -12.08 3.42 -4.27
N LEU A 27 -12.15 4.52 -5.00
CA LEU A 27 -12.28 5.86 -4.44
C LEU A 27 -13.66 6.42 -4.72
N THR A 28 -14.38 6.78 -3.67
CA THR A 28 -15.71 7.38 -3.75
C THR A 28 -15.64 8.88 -3.45
N PHE A 29 -15.92 9.73 -4.43
CA PHE A 29 -15.90 11.19 -4.29
C PHE A 29 -17.09 11.69 -3.46
N GLU A 30 -16.81 12.53 -2.45
CA GLU A 30 -17.84 13.09 -1.57
C GLU A 30 -18.76 14.09 -2.30
N THR A 31 -18.26 14.77 -3.33
CA THR A 31 -19.00 15.84 -4.00
C THR A 31 -20.22 15.33 -4.79
N ASN A 32 -20.12 14.14 -5.41
CA ASN A 32 -21.15 13.63 -6.30
C ASN A 32 -21.45 12.13 -6.11
N GLY A 33 -20.77 11.45 -5.17
CA GLY A 33 -20.93 10.00 -4.95
C GLY A 33 -20.41 9.15 -6.12
N VAL A 34 -19.50 9.68 -6.93
CA VAL A 34 -18.89 8.93 -8.03
C VAL A 34 -17.85 7.99 -7.43
N THR A 35 -17.86 6.72 -7.81
CA THR A 35 -16.83 5.75 -7.40
C THR A 35 -15.94 5.39 -8.59
N ILE A 36 -14.63 5.47 -8.41
CA ILE A 36 -13.62 5.09 -9.41
C ILE A 36 -12.76 3.99 -8.83
N SER A 37 -12.67 2.87 -9.55
CA SER A 37 -11.80 1.76 -9.21
C SER A 37 -10.59 1.72 -10.14
N GLY A 38 -9.43 1.35 -9.60
CA GLY A 38 -8.19 1.22 -10.35
C GLY A 38 -7.06 0.64 -9.53
N GLU A 39 -5.94 0.36 -10.20
CA GLU A 39 -4.74 -0.14 -9.53
C GLU A 39 -4.11 0.97 -8.68
N PHE A 40 -3.85 0.69 -7.41
CA PHE A 40 -3.23 1.68 -6.53
C PHE A 40 -1.73 1.82 -6.83
N ALA A 41 -1.33 2.95 -7.39
CA ALA A 41 0.07 3.27 -7.62
C ALA A 41 0.75 3.89 -6.39
N GLY A 42 0.00 4.46 -5.45
CA GLY A 42 0.53 5.01 -4.20
C GLY A 42 -0.20 6.26 -3.72
N PHE A 43 0.32 6.84 -2.64
CA PHE A 43 -0.18 8.06 -2.02
C PHE A 43 0.92 9.11 -1.92
N GLN A 44 0.77 10.26 -2.55
CA GLN A 44 1.73 11.36 -2.52
C GLN A 44 1.00 12.70 -2.53
N ASP A 45 1.57 13.73 -1.88
CA ASP A 45 1.02 15.09 -1.84
C ASP A 45 -0.46 15.13 -1.41
N ASP A 46 -0.83 14.33 -0.40
CA ASP A 46 -2.21 14.17 0.08
C ASP A 46 -3.21 13.70 -1.00
N ALA A 47 -2.72 13.02 -2.03
CA ALA A 47 -3.52 12.48 -3.12
C ALA A 47 -3.23 10.99 -3.37
N TYR A 48 -4.31 10.23 -3.57
CA TYR A 48 -4.26 8.86 -4.07
C TYR A 48 -3.95 8.87 -5.57
N ILE A 49 -2.99 8.04 -5.98
CA ILE A 49 -2.58 7.84 -7.37
C ILE A 49 -3.14 6.50 -7.84
N LEU A 50 -4.09 6.54 -8.77
CA LEU A 50 -4.70 5.34 -9.35
C LEU A 50 -4.28 5.19 -10.81
N ILE A 51 -3.86 4.00 -11.21
CA ILE A 51 -3.68 3.66 -12.62
C ILE A 51 -5.00 3.11 -13.14
N THR A 52 -5.66 3.93 -13.95
CA THR A 52 -6.90 3.54 -14.65
C THR A 52 -6.60 3.23 -16.11
N THR A 53 -7.57 2.68 -16.84
CA THR A 53 -7.46 2.45 -18.28
C THR A 53 -7.27 3.72 -19.10
N ALA A 54 -7.66 4.88 -18.56
CA ALA A 54 -7.46 6.20 -19.17
C ALA A 54 -6.08 6.81 -18.85
N GLY A 55 -5.34 6.24 -17.90
CA GLY A 55 -4.06 6.75 -17.41
C GLY A 55 -4.03 6.97 -15.89
N PRO A 56 -2.94 7.55 -15.37
CA PRO A 56 -2.79 7.85 -13.95
C PRO A 56 -3.75 8.99 -13.55
N LEU A 57 -4.55 8.73 -12.52
CA LEU A 57 -5.49 9.66 -11.93
C LEU A 57 -5.02 10.04 -10.53
N HIS A 58 -4.98 11.34 -10.25
CA HIS A 58 -4.68 11.89 -8.93
C HIS A 58 -5.96 12.34 -8.27
N VAL A 59 -6.29 11.74 -7.13
CA VAL A 59 -7.50 12.06 -6.37
C VAL A 59 -7.10 12.54 -4.97
N PRO A 60 -7.36 13.80 -4.62
CA PRO A 60 -6.98 14.32 -3.31
C PRO A 60 -7.81 13.64 -2.21
N ALA A 61 -7.14 13.22 -1.14
CA ALA A 61 -7.71 12.37 -0.09
C ALA A 61 -8.85 13.05 0.68
N ASN A 62 -8.83 14.37 0.74
CA ASN A 62 -9.84 15.17 1.42
C ASN A 62 -11.16 15.31 0.64
N LEU A 63 -11.24 14.77 -0.57
CA LEU A 63 -12.44 14.81 -1.42
C LEU A 63 -12.99 13.42 -1.75
N ALA A 64 -12.31 12.36 -1.31
CA ALA A 64 -12.67 10.98 -1.64
C ALA A 64 -12.43 10.01 -0.48
N THR A 65 -13.39 9.13 -0.27
CA THR A 65 -13.28 8.00 0.64
C THR A 65 -12.60 6.84 -0.09
N CYS A 66 -11.55 6.29 0.51
CA CYS A 66 -10.85 5.11 -0.01
C CYS A 66 -11.45 3.82 0.57
N GLU A 67 -11.80 2.88 -0.30
CA GLU A 67 -12.25 1.53 0.04
C GLU A 67 -11.40 0.48 -0.69
N GLY A 68 -10.79 -0.45 0.06
CA GLY A 68 -9.89 -1.47 -0.48
C GLY A 68 -8.84 -1.94 0.52
N ASP A 69 -8.12 -3.01 0.20
CA ASP A 69 -7.07 -3.58 1.06
C ASP A 69 -5.84 -2.66 1.17
N ASP A 70 -5.56 -1.92 0.09
CA ASP A 70 -4.45 -0.95 -0.03
C ASP A 70 -4.84 0.47 0.43
N CYS A 71 -6.06 0.65 0.95
CA CYS A 71 -6.47 1.92 1.53
C CYS A 71 -5.79 2.12 2.89
N LEU A 72 -4.54 2.55 2.84
CA LEU A 72 -3.81 3.04 4.00
C LEU A 72 -4.47 4.34 4.44
N VAL A 73 -5.36 4.26 5.42
CA VAL A 73 -5.75 5.43 6.20
C VAL A 73 -4.47 6.03 6.76
N VAL A 74 -4.13 7.25 6.32
CA VAL A 74 -3.12 8.04 7.00
C VAL A 74 -3.69 8.30 8.39
N PHE A 75 -3.40 7.41 9.33
CA PHE A 75 -3.45 7.76 10.74
C PHE A 75 -2.36 8.81 10.89
N THR A 76 -2.72 10.08 10.72
CA THR A 76 -1.90 11.16 11.24
C THR A 76 -1.77 10.86 12.73
N ALA A 77 -0.59 10.40 13.14
CA ALA A 77 -0.21 10.45 14.54
C ALA A 77 0.02 11.93 14.86
N GLU A 78 -1.06 12.72 14.91
CA GLU A 78 -1.08 14.05 15.51
C GLU A 78 -0.94 13.87 17.02
N ASN A 79 0.31 13.66 17.43
CA ASN A 79 0.74 13.69 18.83
C ASN A 79 0.68 15.15 19.27
N ASN A 80 -0.40 15.54 19.96
CA ASN A 80 -0.44 16.77 20.75
C ASN A 80 -0.05 16.47 22.19
#